data_AF-A0A1G1DWA2-F1
#
_entry.id   AF-A0A1G1DWA2-F1
#
_cell.length_a   1.000
_cell.length_b   1.000
_cell.length_c   1.000
_cell.angle_alpha   90.00
_cell.angle_beta   90.00
_cell.angle_gamma   90.00
#
_symmetry.space_group_name_H-M   'P 1'
#
loop_
_entity.id
_entity.type
_entity.pdbx_description
1 polymer ?
#
loop_
_entity_poly.entity_id
_entity_poly.type
_entity_poly.pdbx_seq_one_letter_code
_entity_poly.pdbx_strand_id
1 'polypeptide(L)' 'MKKTLEVKDVKVIKTAKVSDGWEAEAEVYEESSFIKSLGLPTRVQDRNIYAVKLSGSLEVESYERKGQLSPRE' A
#
# COMPACT_ATOMS: atom_id res chain seq x y z
N MET A 1 5.76 -10.90 13.30
CA MET A 1 4.28 -10.87 13.25
C MET A 1 3.91 -10.23 11.91
N LYS A 2 3.24 -10.95 10.98
CA LYS A 2 2.80 -10.34 9.72
C LYS A 2 1.73 -9.29 10.07
N LYS A 3 1.97 -8.03 9.72
CA LYS A 3 0.94 -6.99 9.78
C LYS A 3 0.03 -7.21 8.57
N THR A 4 -1.28 -7.11 8.75
CA THR A 4 -2.26 -7.16 7.66
C THR A 4 -2.98 -5.81 7.65
N LEU A 5 -3.15 -5.22 6.47
CA LEU A 5 -3.92 -3.98 6.30
C LEU A 5 -5.35 -4.34 5.90
N GLU A 6 -6.32 -3.93 6.71
CA GLU A 6 -7.74 -4.05 6.41
C GLU A 6 -8.18 -2.84 5.58
N VAL A 7 -8.37 -3.05 4.28
CA VAL A 7 -8.67 -2.00 3.30
C VAL A 7 -9.73 -2.48 2.33
N LYS A 8 -10.53 -1.54 1.80
CA LYS A 8 -11.61 -1.87 0.86
C LYS A 8 -11.10 -2.08 -0.56
N ASP A 9 -10.14 -1.26 -0.97
CA ASP A 9 -9.73 -1.17 -2.36
C ASP A 9 -8.21 -1.16 -2.47
N VAL A 10 -7.69 -2.00 -3.38
CA VAL A 10 -6.28 -2.11 -3.74
C VAL A 10 -6.17 -2.22 -5.26
N LYS A 11 -5.24 -1.48 -5.83
CA LYS A 11 -4.91 -1.54 -7.26
C LYS A 11 -3.43 -1.78 -7.45
N VAL A 12 -3.07 -2.89 -8.10
CA VAL A 12 -1.69 -3.15 -8.50
C VAL A 12 -1.35 -2.23 -9.68
N ILE A 13 -0.29 -1.43 -9.55
CA ILE A 13 0.14 -0.45 -10.56
C ILE A 13 1.43 -0.85 -11.27
N LYS A 14 2.23 -1.74 -10.67
CA LYS A 14 3.46 -2.27 -11.27
C LYS A 14 3.75 -3.66 -10.72
N THR A 15 4.28 -4.53 -11.57
CA THR A 15 4.82 -5.83 -11.19
C THR A 15 6.10 -6.10 -11.98
N ALA A 16 7.12 -6.64 -11.32
CA ALA A 16 8.36 -7.05 -11.95
C ALA A 16 8.80 -8.39 -11.37
N LYS A 17 9.20 -9.32 -12.25
CA LYS A 17 9.87 -10.54 -11.81
C LYS A 17 11.34 -10.23 -11.53
N VAL A 18 11.84 -10.68 -10.39
CA VAL A 18 13.23 -10.53 -9.96
C VAL A 18 13.86 -11.92 -9.74
N SER A 19 15.15 -11.98 -9.42
CA SER A 19 15.89 -13.25 -9.24
C SER A 19 15.21 -14.20 -8.25
N ASP A 20 14.73 -13.67 -7.12
CA ASP A 20 14.28 -14.45 -5.98
C ASP A 20 12.76 -14.40 -5.77
N GLY A 21 11.99 -13.89 -6.75
CA GLY A 21 10.54 -13.77 -6.63
C GLY A 21 9.97 -12.65 -7.48
N TRP A 22 9.09 -11.86 -6.88
CA TRP A 22 8.48 -10.71 -7.53
C TRP A 22 8.43 -9.49 -6.63
N GLU A 23 8.48 -8.33 -7.26
CA GLU A 23 8.18 -7.05 -6.65
C GLU A 23 6.93 -6.47 -7.30
N ALA A 24 6.07 -5.88 -6.49
CA ALA A 24 4.89 -5.18 -6.95
C ALA A 24 4.77 -3.81 -6.29
N GLU A 25 4.12 -2.88 -6.97
CA GLU A 25 3.64 -1.63 -6.39
C GLU A 25 2.13 -1.62 -6.40
N ALA A 26 1.52 -1.24 -5.28
CA ALA A 26 0.08 -1.19 -5.11
C ALA A 26 -0.37 0.18 -4.60
N GLU A 27 -1.37 0.77 -5.25
CA GLU A 27 -2.18 1.85 -4.69
C GLU A 27 -3.19 1.24 -3.71
N VAL A 28 -3.14 1.67 -2.46
CA VAL A 28 -4.00 1.21 -1.38
C VAL A 28 -4.79 2.39 -0.84
N TYR A 29 -6.12 2.25 -0.76
CA TYR A 29 -7.03 3.29 -0.27
C TYR A 29 -7.39 3.02 1.19
N GLU A 30 -6.82 3.82 2.09
CA GLU A 30 -6.96 3.66 3.54
C GLU A 30 -7.87 4.73 4.11
N GLU A 31 -8.59 4.45 5.21
CA GLU A 31 -9.33 5.50 5.91
C GLU A 31 -8.37 6.59 6.39
N SER A 32 -8.70 7.85 6.12
CA SER A 32 -7.86 8.95 6.57
C SER A 32 -7.86 9.03 8.09
N SER A 33 -6.71 8.70 8.71
CA SER A 33 -6.55 8.72 10.16
C SER A 33 -6.72 10.13 10.74
N PHE A 34 -6.36 11.15 9.97
CA PHE A 34 -6.57 12.56 10.31
C PHE A 34 -8.05 12.92 10.34
N ILE A 35 -8.81 12.58 9.29
CA ILE A 35 -10.25 12.91 9.27
C ILE A 35 -11.01 12.11 10.33
N LYS A 36 -10.60 10.86 10.57
CA LYS A 36 -11.13 10.02 11.65
C LYS A 36 -10.90 10.64 13.03
N SER A 37 -9.74 11.24 13.28
CA SER A 37 -9.46 11.90 14.57
C SER A 37 -10.29 13.16 14.77
N LEU A 38 -10.76 13.79 13.70
CA LEU A 38 -11.68 14.93 13.76
C LEU A 38 -13.15 14.53 14.01
N GLY A 39 -13.49 13.23 14.00
CA GLY A 39 -14.85 12.75 14.23
C GLY A 39 -15.85 13.10 13.13
N LEU A 40 -15.37 13.49 11.94
CA LEU A 40 -16.23 13.87 10.84
C LEU A 40 -16.79 12.62 10.12
N PRO A 41 -18.11 12.53 9.90
CA PRO A 41 -18.73 11.40 9.21
C PRO A 41 -18.50 11.50 7.70
N THR A 42 -17.26 11.29 7.26
CA THR A 42 -16.87 11.36 5.86
C THR A 42 -16.29 10.02 5.39
N ARG A 43 -16.27 9.83 4.06
CA ARG A 43 -15.67 8.66 3.41
C ARG A 43 -14.31 8.99 2.79
N VAL A 44 -13.62 10.01 3.32
CA VAL A 44 -12.32 10.43 2.78
C VAL A 44 -11.29 9.33 3.01
N GLN A 45 -10.64 8.91 1.93
CA GLN A 45 -9.58 7.91 1.95
C GLN A 45 -8.26 8.53 1.51
N ASP A 46 -7.18 8.13 2.17
CA ASP A 46 -5.83 8.45 1.74
C ASP A 46 -5.38 7.40 0.72
N ARG A 47 -4.88 7.85 -0.44
CA ARG A 47 -4.26 6.97 -1.43
C ARG A 47 -2.77 6.84 -1.12
N ASN A 48 -2.36 5.63 -0.75
CA ASN A 48 -0.97 5.30 -0.42
C ASN A 48 -0.37 4.33 -1.42
N ILE A 49 0.93 4.46 -1.67
CA ILE A 49 1.66 3.52 -2.53
C ILE A 49 2.46 2.60 -1.62
N TYR A 50 2.34 1.30 -1.85
CA TYR A 50 3.11 0.27 -1.16
C TYR A 50 4.05 -0.43 -2.14
N ALA A 51 5.29 -0.66 -1.71
CA ALA A 51 6.16 -1.67 -2.31
C ALA A 51 5.85 -3.01 -1.64
N VAL A 52 5.64 -4.06 -2.43
CA VAL A 52 5.25 -5.40 -1.98
C VAL A 52 6.25 -6.41 -2.51
N LYS A 53 6.80 -7.23 -1.63
CA LYS A 53 7.65 -8.37 -1.99
C LYS A 53 6.83 -9.66 -1.94
N LEU A 54 6.92 -10.41 -3.02
CA LEU A 54 6.21 -11.66 -3.22
C LEU A 54 7.22 -12.78 -3.47
N SER A 55 6.91 -13.97 -2.95
CA SER A 55 7.67 -15.18 -3.23
C SER A 55 7.52 -15.62 -4.70
N GLY A 56 8.25 -16.66 -5.09
CA GLY A 56 8.08 -17.31 -6.40
C GLY A 56 6.66 -17.85 -6.66
N SER A 57 5.90 -18.18 -5.61
CA SER A 57 4.50 -18.63 -5.67
C SER A 57 3.48 -17.48 -5.57
N LEU A 58 3.94 -16.21 -5.64
CA LEU A 58 3.13 -15.00 -5.50
C LEU A 58 2.54 -14.79 -4.09
N GLU A 59 3.10 -15.42 -3.06
CA GLU A 59 2.71 -15.17 -1.68
C GLU A 59 3.36 -13.89 -1.14
N VAL A 60 2.60 -13.08 -0.38
CA VAL A 60 3.15 -11.88 0.25
C VAL A 60 4.13 -12.24 1.37
N GLU A 61 5.38 -11.82 1.16
CA GLU A 61 6.47 -11.97 2.14
C GLU A 61 6.58 -10.72 3.01
N SER A 62 6.57 -9.53 2.39
CA SER A 62 6.59 -8.25 3.10
C SER A 62 6.02 -7.11 2.25
N TYR A 63 5.68 -6.00 2.90
CA TYR A 63 5.27 -4.77 2.23
C TYR A 63 5.66 -3.55 3.06
N GLU A 64 5.89 -2.42 2.39
CA GLU A 64 6.21 -1.14 3.02
C GLU A 64 5.51 0.02 2.31
N ARG A 65 4.99 0.98 3.09
CA ARG A 65 4.43 2.21 2.54
C ARG A 65 5.59 3.04 2.00
N LYS A 66 5.56 3.35 0.71
CA LYS A 66 6.47 4.35 0.15
C LYS A 66 6.14 5.71 0.78
N GLY A 67 7.15 6.40 1.28
CA GLY A 67 6.98 7.75 1.82
C GLY A 67 6.29 8.66 0.81
N GLN A 68 5.61 9.71 1.28
CA GLN A 68 5.09 10.74 0.37
C GLN A 68 6.25 11.23 -0.49
N LEU A 69 6.11 11.11 -1.82
CA LEU A 69 6.92 11.88 -2.75
C LEU A 69 6.64 13.34 -2.43
N SER A 70 7.52 13.97 -1.64
CA SER A 70 7.62 15.42 -1.67
C SER A 70 7.85 15.82 -3.13
N PRO A 71 7.11 16.81 -3.67
CA PRO A 71 7.43 17.35 -4.98
C PRO A 71 8.91 17.72 -4.98
N ARG A 72 9.66 17.25 -5.98
CA ARG A 72 11.00 17.79 -6.22
C ARG A 72 10.79 19.26 -6.59
N GLU A 73 11.38 20.15 -5.80
CA GLU A 73 11.50 21.59 -6.11
C GLU A 73 12.25 21.81 -7.43
#